data_AF-A0A382QRV0-F1
#
_entry.id   AF-A0A382QRV0-F1
#
_cell.length_a   1.000
_cell.length_b   1.000
_cell.length_c   1.000
_cell.angle_alpha   90.00
_cell.angle_beta   90.00
_cell.angle_gamma   90.00
#
_symmetry.space_group_name_H-M   'P 1'
#
loop_
_entity.id
_entity.type
_entity.pdbx_description
1 polymer ?
#
loop_
_entity_poly.entity_id
_entity_poly.type
_entity_poly.pdbx_seq_one_letter_code
_entity_poly.pdbx_strand_id
1 'polypeptide(L)'
;MRTLFLLFVAGILASISSLLLAESGARQALPTMKINAKKAALGKRLFFDERLSGDGALSCASCHIPEKGFADGKVLSDAYPGTKGFRNTPTLINAAH
;
A
#
# COMPACT_ATOMS: atom_id res chain seq x y z
N MET A 1 40.02 23.03 -29.17
CA MET A 1 39.33 21.72 -29.29
C MET A 1 39.37 20.92 -27.98
N ARG A 2 40.53 20.77 -27.31
CA ARG A 2 40.63 20.10 -25.99
C ARG A 2 39.78 20.74 -24.88
N THR A 3 39.76 22.06 -24.81
CA THR A 3 38.95 22.81 -23.83
C THR A 3 37.44 22.62 -24.03
N LEU A 4 36.97 22.61 -25.28
CA LEU A 4 35.56 22.43 -25.61
C LEU A 4 35.09 20.99 -25.34
N PHE A 5 35.95 20.00 -25.59
CA PHE A 5 35.68 18.59 -25.27
C PHE A 5 35.60 18.35 -23.74
N LEU A 6 36.49 18.98 -22.96
CA LEU A 6 36.46 18.89 -21.50
C LEU A 6 35.18 19.49 -20.89
N LEU A 7 34.69 20.60 -21.43
CA LEU A 7 33.42 21.22 -20.98
C LEU A 7 32.22 20.32 -21.30
N PHE A 8 32.22 19.66 -22.46
CA PHE A 8 31.14 18.75 -22.86
C PHE A 8 31.10 17.50 -21.98
N VAL A 9 32.27 16.90 -21.69
CA VAL A 9 32.38 15.75 -20.77
C VAL A 9 31.98 16.13 -19.34
N ALA A 10 32.38 17.31 -18.86
CA ALA A 10 31.97 17.80 -17.55
C ALA A 10 30.45 18.04 -17.46
N GLY A 11 29.82 18.54 -18.52
CA GLY A 11 28.37 18.70 -18.59
C GLY A 11 27.62 17.38 -18.54
N ILE A 12 28.08 16.37 -19.29
CA ILE A 12 27.48 15.02 -19.27
C ILE A 12 27.60 14.38 -17.89
N LEU A 13 28.79 14.47 -17.26
CA LEU A 13 29.01 13.95 -15.91
C LEU A 13 28.11 14.62 -14.87
N ALA A 14 27.93 15.95 -14.95
CA ALA A 14 27.05 16.68 -14.06
C ALA A 14 25.58 16.26 -14.20
N SER A 15 25.10 16.05 -15.44
CA SER A 15 23.73 15.59 -15.68
C SER A 15 23.48 14.15 -15.20
N ILE A 16 24.47 13.26 -15.34
CA ILE A 16 24.38 11.88 -14.85
C ILE A 16 24.32 11.86 -13.32
N SER A 17 25.10 12.70 -12.63
CA SER A 17 25.03 12.82 -11.16
C SER A 17 23.67 13.31 -10.66
N SER A 18 23.05 14.27 -11.34
CA SER A 18 21.70 14.73 -10.98
C SER A 18 20.63 13.66 -11.19
N LEU A 19 20.76 12.83 -12.22
CA LEU A 19 19.83 11.73 -12.48
C LEU A 19 19.97 10.60 -11.43
N LEU A 20 21.21 10.27 -11.02
CA LEU A 20 21.48 9.29 -9.96
C LEU A 20 20.94 9.74 -8.58
N LEU A 21 20.99 11.03 -8.27
CA LEU A 21 20.41 11.56 -7.02
C LEU A 21 18.88 11.62 -7.06
N ALA A 22 18.27 11.72 -8.24
CA ALA A 22 16.81 11.69 -8.38
C ALA A 22 16.23 10.28 -8.15
N GLU A 23 16.97 9.22 -8.52
CA GLU A 23 16.58 7.83 -8.22
C GLU A 23 16.86 7.43 -6.76
N SER A 24 17.82 8.08 -6.09
CA SER A 24 18.16 7.79 -4.69
C SER A 24 17.19 8.37 -3.68
N GLY A 25 15.99 8.79 -4.12
CA GLY A 25 14.86 9.19 -3.29
C GLY A 25 14.57 8.14 -2.22
N ALA A 26 15.32 8.23 -1.13
CA ALA A 26 15.27 7.32 -0.02
C ALA A 26 13.85 7.40 0.49
N ARG A 27 13.08 6.32 0.31
CA ARG A 27 11.76 6.20 0.89
C ARG A 27 11.92 6.44 2.38
N GLN A 28 11.43 7.59 2.85
CA GLN A 28 11.45 7.94 4.26
C GLN A 28 10.85 6.77 5.04
N ALA A 29 11.55 6.29 6.07
CA ALA A 29 11.03 5.20 6.89
C ALA A 29 9.70 5.62 7.50
N LEU A 30 8.70 4.73 7.43
CA LEU A 30 7.39 4.96 8.02
C LEU A 30 7.53 5.09 9.54
N PRO A 31 6.71 5.95 10.19
CA PRO A 31 6.74 6.10 11.64
C PRO A 31 6.44 4.76 12.33
N THR A 32 7.18 4.44 13.39
CA THR A 32 6.99 3.20 14.14
C THR A 32 5.68 3.24 14.93
N MET A 33 4.86 2.20 14.81
CA MET A 33 3.67 2.04 15.65
C MET A 33 3.98 1.18 16.90
N LYS A 34 3.48 1.62 18.06
CA LYS A 34 3.48 0.80 19.27
C LYS A 34 2.37 -0.26 19.19
N ILE A 35 2.75 -1.53 19.05
CA ILE A 35 1.81 -2.64 18.93
C ILE A 35 1.73 -3.44 20.24
N ASN A 36 0.51 -3.69 20.71
CA ASN A 36 0.25 -4.68 21.77
C ASN A 36 -0.06 -6.03 21.13
N ALA A 37 0.78 -7.04 21.37
CA ALA A 37 0.66 -8.36 20.76
C ALA A 37 -0.68 -9.06 21.06
N LYS A 38 -1.21 -8.94 22.28
CA LYS A 38 -2.50 -9.55 22.65
C LYS A 38 -3.65 -8.89 21.90
N LYS A 39 -3.62 -7.56 21.77
CA LYS A 39 -4.62 -6.81 20.99
C LYS A 39 -4.52 -7.15 19.50
N ALA A 40 -3.31 -7.30 18.96
CA ALA A 40 -3.10 -7.70 17.57
C ALA A 40 -3.64 -9.12 17.30
N ALA A 41 -3.38 -10.07 18.20
CA ALA A 41 -3.91 -11.43 18.08
C ALA A 41 -5.45 -11.47 18.15
N LEU A 42 -6.06 -10.68 19.04
CA LEU A 42 -7.52 -10.52 19.08
C LEU A 42 -8.03 -9.90 17.77
N GLY A 43 -7.42 -8.81 17.31
CA GLY A 43 -7.78 -8.16 16.05
C GLY A 43 -7.71 -9.10 14.86
N LYS A 44 -6.68 -9.96 14.80
CA LYS A 44 -6.59 -11.01 13.78
C LYS A 44 -7.79 -11.94 13.82
N ARG A 45 -8.26 -12.38 14.99
CA ARG A 45 -9.45 -13.25 15.09
C ARG A 45 -10.71 -12.53 14.60
N LEU A 46 -10.91 -11.30 15.06
CA LEU A 46 -12.06 -10.47 14.70
C LEU A 46 -12.11 -10.15 13.20
N PHE A 47 -10.96 -9.99 12.55
CA PHE A 47 -10.86 -9.72 11.11
C PHE A 47 -11.53 -10.79 10.23
N PHE A 48 -11.52 -12.05 10.68
CA PHE A 48 -12.13 -13.19 9.99
C PHE A 48 -13.45 -13.65 10.64
N ASP A 49 -14.00 -12.89 11.59
CA ASP A 49 -15.21 -13.28 12.31
C ASP A 49 -16.45 -12.63 11.70
N GLU A 50 -17.30 -13.43 11.07
CA GLU A 50 -18.54 -12.96 10.42
C GLU A 50 -19.59 -12.51 11.43
N ARG A 51 -19.52 -12.96 12.69
CA ARG A 51 -20.48 -12.58 13.74
C ARG A 51 -20.43 -11.09 14.09
N LEU A 52 -19.47 -10.35 13.54
CA LEU A 52 -19.38 -8.90 13.64
C LEU A 52 -20.25 -8.16 12.62
N SER A 53 -20.67 -8.79 11.52
CA SER A 53 -21.69 -8.18 10.65
C SER A 53 -23.06 -8.31 11.29
N GLY A 54 -23.95 -7.35 11.00
CA GLY A 54 -25.30 -7.32 11.60
C GLY A 54 -26.16 -8.55 11.30
N ASP A 55 -25.83 -9.29 10.23
CA ASP A 55 -26.54 -10.46 9.73
C ASP A 55 -25.69 -11.75 9.74
N GLY A 56 -24.43 -11.68 10.19
CA GLY A 56 -23.51 -12.81 10.18
C GLY A 56 -23.03 -13.26 8.79
N ALA A 57 -23.25 -12.48 7.72
CA ALA A 57 -22.90 -12.88 6.36
C ALA A 57 -21.50 -12.43 5.89
N LEU A 58 -20.86 -11.48 6.58
CA LEU A 58 -19.59 -10.89 6.13
C LEU A 58 -18.61 -10.67 7.29
N SER A 59 -17.33 -10.84 7.01
CA SER A 59 -16.23 -10.40 7.87
C SER A 59 -15.41 -9.32 7.15
N CYS A 60 -14.41 -8.75 7.83
CA CYS A 60 -13.47 -7.84 7.17
C CYS A 60 -12.74 -8.54 6.01
N ALA A 61 -12.42 -9.82 6.19
CA ALA A 61 -11.73 -10.66 5.21
C ALA A 61 -12.57 -10.98 3.96
N SER A 62 -13.89 -10.82 4.01
CA SER A 62 -14.77 -11.05 2.84
C SER A 62 -14.46 -10.10 1.68
N CYS A 63 -14.07 -8.86 1.99
CA CYS A 63 -13.67 -7.87 0.98
C CYS A 63 -12.15 -7.61 0.99
N HIS A 64 -11.48 -7.70 2.15
CA HIS A 64 -10.04 -7.47 2.28
C HIS A 64 -9.27 -8.79 2.31
N ILE A 65 -9.19 -9.46 1.16
CA ILE A 65 -8.69 -10.84 1.02
C ILE A 65 -7.16 -10.86 1.09
N PRO A 66 -6.53 -11.59 2.04
CA PRO A 66 -5.06 -11.61 2.20
C PRO A 66 -4.31 -12.00 0.92
N GLU A 67 -4.80 -13.00 0.19
CA GLU A 67 -4.20 -13.53 -1.03
C GLU A 67 -4.24 -12.52 -2.20
N LYS A 68 -5.10 -11.50 -2.09
CA LYS A 68 -5.24 -10.41 -3.06
C LYS A 68 -4.66 -9.10 -2.54
N GLY A 69 -3.70 -9.17 -1.60
CA GLY A 69 -3.10 -7.99 -1.00
C GLY A 69 -4.08 -7.20 -0.14
N PHE A 70 -4.98 -7.88 0.57
CA PHE A 70 -6.03 -7.27 1.40
C PHE A 70 -7.01 -6.38 0.63
N ALA A 71 -7.32 -6.76 -0.61
CA ALA A 71 -8.35 -6.18 -1.47
C ALA A 71 -9.24 -7.29 -2.07
N ASP A 72 -10.25 -6.97 -2.87
CA ASP A 72 -11.14 -7.98 -3.49
C ASP A 72 -10.85 -8.26 -4.98
N GLY A 73 -10.10 -7.37 -5.63
CA GLY A 73 -9.79 -7.43 -7.06
C GLY A 73 -10.96 -7.09 -7.98
N LYS A 74 -12.00 -6.40 -7.48
CA LYS A 74 -13.19 -6.02 -8.27
C LYS A 74 -13.17 -4.54 -8.59
N VAL A 75 -13.67 -4.15 -9.77
CA VAL A 75 -13.80 -2.72 -10.14
C VAL A 75 -14.69 -1.97 -9.13
N LEU A 76 -15.78 -2.62 -8.71
CA LEU A 76 -16.65 -2.15 -7.63
C LEU A 76 -16.81 -3.28 -6.62
N SER A 77 -16.76 -2.91 -5.34
CA SER A 77 -16.96 -3.85 -4.23
C SER A 77 -18.35 -4.47 -4.27
N ASP A 78 -18.43 -5.70 -3.79
CA ASP A 78 -19.71 -6.25 -3.34
C ASP A 78 -19.95 -5.68 -1.95
N ALA A 79 -21.03 -4.91 -1.80
CA ALA A 79 -21.38 -4.29 -0.53
C ALA A 79 -22.09 -5.33 0.35
N TYR A 80 -23.15 -4.93 1.05
CA TYR A 80 -24.02 -5.88 1.74
C TYR A 80 -24.54 -6.94 0.74
N PRO A 81 -24.72 -8.22 1.14
CA PRO A 81 -25.08 -9.28 0.21
C PRO A 81 -26.21 -8.89 -0.76
N GLY A 82 -25.95 -9.07 -2.06
CA GLY A 82 -26.89 -8.71 -3.13
C GLY A 82 -26.81 -7.26 -3.62
N THR A 83 -25.93 -6.44 -3.06
CA THR A 83 -25.74 -5.03 -3.48
C THR A 83 -24.30 -4.74 -3.93
N LYS A 84 -24.13 -3.73 -4.78
CA LYS A 84 -22.81 -3.23 -5.19
C LYS A 84 -22.48 -1.95 -4.43
N GLY A 85 -21.22 -1.81 -4.07
CA GLY A 85 -20.69 -0.55 -3.58
C GLY A 85 -20.49 0.46 -4.72
N PHE A 86 -20.13 1.69 -4.35
CA PHE A 86 -19.84 2.78 -5.29
C PHE A 86 -18.35 2.91 -5.63
N ARG A 87 -17.49 2.06 -5.04
CA ARG A 87 -16.04 2.05 -5.25
C ARG A 87 -15.45 0.65 -5.12
N ASN A 88 -14.24 0.47 -5.64
CA ASN A 88 -13.37 -0.69 -5.39
C ASN A 88 -13.05 -0.82 -3.88
N THR A 89 -12.77 -2.05 -3.43
CA THR A 89 -12.19 -2.32 -2.11
C THR A 89 -10.67 -2.05 -2.15
N PRO A 90 -10.17 -1.00 -1.48
CA PRO A 90 -8.73 -0.71 -1.46
C PRO A 90 -7.98 -1.75 -0.61
N THR A 91 -6.66 -1.80 -0.80
CA THR A 91 -5.78 -2.59 0.08
C THR A 91 -5.75 -2.02 1.52
N LEU A 92 -5.60 -2.89 2.51
CA LEU A 92 -5.29 -2.48 3.88
C LEU A 92 -3.79 -2.39 4.18
N ILE A 93 -2.93 -2.77 3.23
CA ILE A 93 -1.49 -2.68 3.41
C ILE A 93 -1.13 -1.19 3.58
N ASN A 94 -0.47 -0.87 4.69
CA ASN A 94 -0.07 0.48 5.08
C ASN A 94 -1.22 1.47 5.34
N ALA A 95 -2.49 1.04 5.42
CA ALA A 95 -3.62 1.94 5.65
C ALA A 95 -3.62 2.65 7.03
N ALA A 96 -2.74 2.24 7.94
CA ALA A 96 -2.56 2.84 9.26
C ALA A 96 -1.48 3.93 9.30
N HIS A 97 -0.89 4.28 8.15
CA HIS A 97 0.12 5.32 7.97
C HIS A 97 -0.42 6.44 7.08
#